data_AF-A0A1S3ZUE7-F1
#
_entry.id   AF-A0A1S3ZUE7-F1
#
_cell.length_a   1.000
_cell.length_b   1.000
_cell.length_c   1.000
_cell.angle_alpha   90.00
_cell.angle_beta   90.00
_cell.angle_gamma   90.00
#
_symmetry.space_group_name_H-M   'P 1'
#
loop_
_entity.id
_entity.type
_entity.pdbx_description
1 polymer ?
#
loop_
_entity_poly.entity_id
_entity_poly.type
_entity_poly.pdbx_seq_one_letter_code
_entity_poly.pdbx_strand_id
1 'polypeptide(L)'
;MDRGKRRGEDSEDDEFKVEDVQESSNSKKLASNWKNRFKLLRNYSSLDTNNVSVRNGDQGRDSTSRGRRDHCYGFVIHPDNWWYLLWTQFILIWAIYSSFFTPMEFGFFRGLPENLFLLDIAGQIAFLIDIVVLFFVAYRDAHSYCMVYDRKLIALRYLKSRFLVDLLGCFPWDAIYKACGRKEPVRYLLWIRLSRALRVTEFFEKLEKDIRLNYLFTRIVKLLAVEVYCTHTAACIFYYLATTLPPWEEGYTWIGSLKMGDYSYAHFRDIDLWTRYITSLYFAIVTMATVGYGEIHAVNTKEMIFVMIYVSFDMILGAYLLGNMAALIVKGSKTEKFRDKMADLIKYMNRNKLGKRISKEIKDHVRLQYESRYNESSVLQDIPASIRAKISQKLYEPYIRGVPLFRGCSHEFIKQIAIKVHEEFFLPGEVIMEQGSMADQLYFVCHGKVVWFPSLEFHCHTKRYAKGRLLNLGREIKWKQQQL
;
A
#
# COMPACT_ATOMS: atom_id res chain seq x y z
N MET A 1 47.48 -53.29 34.87
CA MET A 1 46.01 -53.50 34.77
C MET A 1 45.36 -52.17 35.09
N ASP A 2 44.50 -51.55 34.30
CA ASP A 2 44.03 -51.75 32.93
C ASP A 2 43.38 -50.42 32.47
N ARG A 3 43.09 -50.33 31.17
CA ARG A 3 42.73 -49.21 30.29
C ARG A 3 41.42 -48.47 30.62
N GLY A 4 41.28 -47.26 30.06
CA GLY A 4 39.96 -46.69 29.77
C GLY A 4 39.88 -45.21 29.40
N LYS A 5 40.54 -44.75 28.32
CA LYS A 5 40.35 -43.41 27.73
C LYS A 5 39.36 -43.52 26.55
N ARG A 6 38.16 -42.93 26.63
CA ARG A 6 37.29 -42.67 25.47
C ARG A 6 37.08 -41.16 25.35
N ARG A 7 37.50 -40.62 24.20
CA ARG A 7 37.18 -39.28 23.71
C ARG A 7 35.74 -39.30 23.18
N GLY A 8 34.92 -38.34 23.63
CA GLY A 8 33.68 -37.94 22.96
C GLY A 8 33.96 -36.66 22.18
N GLU A 9 33.44 -36.61 20.95
CA GLU A 9 33.60 -35.54 19.97
C GLU A 9 32.80 -34.28 20.36
N ASP A 10 33.44 -33.13 20.21
CA ASP A 10 32.86 -31.80 20.34
C ASP A 10 31.86 -31.52 19.21
N SER A 11 30.67 -31.04 19.56
CA SER A 11 29.73 -30.38 18.65
C SER A 11 29.63 -28.93 19.08
N GLU A 12 30.21 -28.03 18.27
CA GLU A 12 30.10 -26.59 18.42
C GLU A 12 28.71 -26.15 17.93
N ASP A 13 27.82 -25.83 18.87
CA ASP A 13 26.61 -25.05 18.64
C ASP A 13 26.99 -23.57 18.74
N ASP A 14 27.16 -22.90 17.60
CA ASP A 14 27.34 -21.44 17.54
C ASP A 14 26.00 -20.73 17.78
N GLU A 15 25.88 -20.18 18.99
CA GLU A 15 24.82 -19.31 19.46
C GLU A 15 24.90 -17.93 18.77
N PHE A 16 23.91 -17.62 17.92
CA PHE A 16 23.84 -16.34 17.21
C PHE A 16 23.26 -15.24 18.12
N LYS A 17 24.13 -14.31 18.57
CA LYS A 17 23.71 -13.06 19.24
C LYS A 17 23.04 -12.11 18.25
N VAL A 18 21.83 -11.66 18.59
CA VAL A 18 21.13 -10.58 17.91
C VAL A 18 21.57 -9.25 18.54
N GLU A 19 22.20 -8.38 17.75
CA GLU A 19 22.48 -6.99 18.13
C GLU A 19 21.24 -6.12 17.87
N ASP A 20 20.78 -5.45 18.93
CA ASP A 20 19.75 -4.41 18.89
C ASP A 20 20.28 -3.14 18.22
N VAL A 21 19.72 -2.79 17.06
CA VAL A 21 19.99 -1.53 16.36
C VAL A 21 18.80 -0.57 16.50
N GLN A 22 18.85 0.23 17.56
CA GLN A 22 18.72 1.70 17.55
C GLN A 22 17.43 2.33 16.99
N GLU A 23 16.47 2.54 17.89
CA GLU A 23 15.11 3.06 17.66
C GLU A 23 15.02 4.59 17.47
N SER A 24 16.10 5.37 17.69
CA SER A 24 16.04 6.85 17.59
C SER A 24 16.19 7.41 16.15
N SER A 25 16.47 6.55 15.16
CA SER A 25 16.67 6.93 13.74
C SER A 25 15.35 7.07 12.95
N ASN A 26 14.26 6.47 13.42
CA ASN A 26 13.02 6.33 12.64
C ASN A 26 12.19 7.63 12.53
N SER A 27 12.19 8.49 13.55
CA SER A 27 11.42 9.75 13.51
C SER A 27 11.97 10.75 12.48
N LYS A 28 13.30 10.86 12.39
CA LYS A 28 13.97 11.71 11.37
C LYS A 28 13.94 11.09 9.96
N LYS A 29 13.91 9.76 9.84
CA LYS A 29 13.68 9.04 8.56
C LYS A 29 12.25 9.21 8.04
N LEU A 30 11.23 9.26 8.91
CA LEU A 30 9.85 9.48 8.49
C LEU A 30 9.64 10.90 7.91
N ALA A 31 10.18 11.92 8.58
CA ALA A 31 10.07 13.32 8.14
C ALA A 31 10.85 13.60 6.83
N SER A 32 12.02 13.00 6.66
CA SER A 32 12.80 13.08 5.41
C SER A 32 12.16 12.27 4.27
N ASN A 33 11.50 11.15 4.59
CA ASN A 33 10.72 10.39 3.61
C ASN A 33 9.53 11.19 3.06
N TRP A 34 8.85 12.01 3.86
CA TRP A 34 7.75 12.86 3.36
C TRP A 34 8.24 13.95 2.41
N LYS A 35 9.34 14.65 2.75
CA LYS A 35 9.96 15.63 1.84
C LYS A 35 10.46 14.98 0.54
N ASN A 36 11.04 13.79 0.62
CA ASN A 36 11.48 13.04 -0.56
C ASN A 36 10.32 12.48 -1.38
N ARG A 37 9.18 12.12 -0.76
CA ARG A 37 7.95 11.76 -1.50
C ARG A 37 7.34 12.94 -2.23
N PHE A 38 7.31 14.14 -1.62
CA PHE A 38 6.89 15.37 -2.31
C PHE A 38 7.84 15.74 -3.46
N LYS A 39 9.14 15.53 -3.29
CA LYS A 39 10.15 15.75 -4.34
C LYS A 39 10.07 14.71 -5.46
N LEU A 40 9.71 13.46 -5.15
CA LEU A 40 9.46 12.40 -6.13
C LEU A 40 8.15 12.62 -6.91
N LEU A 41 7.10 13.13 -6.26
CA LEU A 41 5.87 13.55 -6.93
C LEU A 41 6.13 14.73 -7.88
N ARG A 42 6.99 15.68 -7.48
CA ARG A 42 7.47 16.78 -8.33
C ARG A 42 8.20 16.26 -9.57
N ASN A 43 9.11 15.30 -9.41
CA ASN A 43 9.91 14.76 -10.51
C ASN A 43 9.14 13.82 -11.45
N TYR A 44 8.11 13.12 -10.96
CA TYR A 44 7.24 12.28 -11.80
C TYR A 44 6.40 13.14 -12.77
N SER A 45 5.90 14.29 -12.31
CA SER A 45 5.14 15.22 -13.16
C SER A 45 5.96 15.91 -14.26
N SER A 46 7.28 16.08 -14.05
CA SER A 46 8.20 16.67 -15.03
C SER A 46 8.71 15.68 -16.08
N LEU A 47 8.59 14.37 -15.84
CA LEU A 47 9.04 13.33 -16.77
C LEU A 47 7.98 13.01 -17.84
N ASP A 48 6.68 13.14 -17.53
CA ASP A 48 5.61 12.98 -18.52
C ASP A 48 5.41 14.22 -19.40
N THR A 49 5.82 15.41 -18.94
CA THR A 49 5.75 16.64 -19.75
C THR A 49 6.88 16.77 -20.78
N ASN A 50 8.03 16.13 -20.56
CA ASN A 50 9.20 16.26 -21.44
C ASN A 50 9.37 15.11 -22.46
N ASN A 51 8.67 13.98 -22.32
CA ASN A 51 8.78 12.85 -23.25
C ASN A 51 7.83 12.89 -24.47
N VAL A 52 7.07 13.98 -24.66
CA VAL A 52 6.20 14.16 -25.84
C VAL A 52 6.83 15.10 -26.88
N SER A 53 8.06 15.58 -26.69
CA SER A 53 8.74 16.42 -27.67
C SER A 53 10.08 15.82 -28.10
N VAL A 54 10.29 15.74 -29.43
CA VAL A 54 11.48 15.25 -30.16
C VAL A 54 11.45 13.71 -30.37
N ARG A 55 11.28 13.13 -31.57
CA ARG A 55 11.93 13.39 -32.86
C ARG A 55 11.19 12.56 -33.93
N ASN A 56 10.74 13.16 -35.02
CA ASN A 56 10.51 12.45 -36.29
C ASN A 56 10.78 13.43 -37.42
N GLY A 57 11.94 13.27 -38.06
CA GLY A 57 12.18 13.75 -39.41
C GLY A 57 12.48 12.52 -40.25
N ASP A 58 11.59 12.17 -41.18
CA ASP A 58 11.95 12.03 -42.59
C ASP A 58 10.69 11.99 -43.48
N GLN A 59 10.91 12.33 -44.75
CA GLN A 59 10.01 12.82 -45.78
C GLN A 59 8.92 11.85 -46.27
N GLY A 60 7.79 12.42 -46.69
CA GLY A 60 6.78 11.76 -47.53
C GLY A 60 5.61 12.71 -47.80
N ARG A 61 5.57 13.29 -49.01
CA ARG A 61 4.51 14.20 -49.49
C ARG A 61 3.16 13.49 -49.47
N ASP A 62 2.18 14.09 -48.79
CA ASP A 62 0.83 14.20 -49.37
C ASP A 62 0.06 15.36 -48.70
N SER A 63 -0.26 16.34 -49.53
CA SER A 63 -1.04 17.51 -49.21
C SER A 63 -2.50 17.22 -49.53
N THR A 64 -3.35 17.06 -48.51
CA THR A 64 -4.77 17.44 -48.58
C THR A 64 -5.40 17.45 -47.18
N SER A 65 -5.68 18.67 -46.72
CA SER A 65 -6.85 19.00 -45.87
C SER A 65 -7.23 18.01 -44.75
N ARG A 66 -6.58 18.15 -43.59
CA ARG A 66 -7.27 17.91 -42.32
C ARG A 66 -6.98 19.07 -41.38
N GLY A 67 -7.94 19.99 -41.38
CA GLY A 67 -7.97 21.15 -40.50
C GLY A 67 -7.65 20.74 -39.07
N ARG A 68 -6.61 21.38 -38.55
CA ARG A 68 -6.27 21.48 -37.15
C ARG A 68 -7.48 22.06 -36.40
N ARG A 69 -8.41 21.20 -36.00
CA ARG A 69 -9.44 21.51 -35.02
C ARG A 69 -8.78 21.40 -33.64
N ASP A 70 -7.99 22.41 -33.31
CA ASP A 70 -7.70 22.74 -31.93
C ASP A 70 -9.03 23.24 -31.34
N HIS A 71 -9.90 22.30 -30.93
CA HIS A 71 -11.05 22.66 -30.10
C HIS A 71 -10.49 23.22 -28.81
N CYS A 72 -10.67 24.53 -28.63
CA CYS A 72 -10.48 25.21 -27.36
C CYS A 72 -11.44 24.56 -26.36
N TYR A 73 -10.99 23.51 -25.68
CA TYR A 73 -11.70 22.93 -24.54
C TYR A 73 -11.70 24.03 -23.47
N GLY A 74 -12.73 24.86 -23.46
CA GLY A 74 -12.77 26.00 -22.55
C GLY A 74 -12.66 25.52 -21.12
N PHE A 75 -12.02 26.29 -20.23
CA PHE A 75 -11.98 26.15 -18.76
C PHE A 75 -12.50 24.81 -18.16
N VAL A 76 -11.80 23.70 -18.42
CA VAL A 76 -12.03 22.39 -17.80
C VAL A 76 -10.70 21.96 -17.19
N ILE A 77 -10.75 21.53 -15.93
CA ILE A 77 -9.59 21.18 -15.12
C ILE A 77 -9.29 19.69 -15.31
N HIS A 78 -8.04 19.40 -15.68
CA HIS A 78 -7.56 18.02 -15.72
C HIS A 78 -7.33 17.49 -14.30
N PRO A 79 -7.75 16.25 -13.95
CA PRO A 79 -7.60 15.69 -12.61
C PRO A 79 -6.13 15.52 -12.18
N ASP A 80 -5.19 15.42 -13.12
CA ASP A 80 -3.76 15.30 -12.81
C ASP A 80 -3.04 16.65 -12.71
N ASN A 81 -3.77 17.77 -12.76
CA ASN A 81 -3.19 19.10 -12.60
C ASN A 81 -2.69 19.30 -11.15
N TRP A 82 -1.44 19.76 -10.99
CA TRP A 82 -0.82 20.04 -9.69
C TRP A 82 -1.69 20.91 -8.78
N TRP A 83 -2.27 21.99 -9.31
CA TRP A 83 -3.10 22.91 -8.52
C TRP A 83 -4.36 22.24 -7.99
N TYR A 84 -4.97 21.36 -8.79
CA TYR A 84 -6.14 20.60 -8.39
C TYR A 84 -5.79 19.51 -7.37
N LEU A 85 -4.62 18.87 -7.52
CA LEU A 85 -4.12 17.93 -6.52
C LEU A 85 -3.88 18.62 -5.17
N LEU A 86 -3.27 19.80 -5.17
CA LEU A 86 -3.06 20.60 -3.95
C LEU A 86 -4.40 21.01 -3.32
N TRP A 87 -5.35 21.48 -4.13
CA TRP A 87 -6.71 21.79 -3.69
C TRP A 87 -7.41 20.58 -3.07
N THR A 88 -7.31 19.41 -3.71
CA THR A 88 -7.89 18.17 -3.19
C THR A 88 -7.30 17.79 -1.82
N GLN A 89 -5.98 17.99 -1.63
CA GLN A 89 -5.35 17.75 -0.32
C GLN A 89 -5.82 18.76 0.74
N PHE A 90 -5.96 20.03 0.37
CA PHE A 90 -6.51 21.06 1.25
C PHE A 90 -7.94 20.71 1.70
N ILE A 91 -8.81 20.33 0.77
CA ILE A 91 -10.19 19.88 1.06
C ILE A 91 -10.20 18.61 1.91
N LEU A 92 -9.28 17.67 1.68
CA LEU A 92 -9.16 16.46 2.49
C LEU A 92 -8.82 16.79 3.95
N ILE A 93 -7.84 17.66 4.19
CA ILE A 93 -7.48 18.09 5.56
C ILE A 93 -8.69 18.72 6.24
N TRP A 94 -9.40 19.57 5.51
CA TRP A 94 -10.61 20.21 6.04
C TRP A 94 -11.74 19.21 6.31
N ALA A 95 -11.92 18.20 5.46
CA ALA A 95 -12.88 17.12 5.66
C ALA A 95 -12.56 16.27 6.88
N ILE A 96 -11.29 15.97 7.14
CA ILE A 96 -10.86 15.27 8.36
C ILE A 96 -11.20 16.10 9.59
N TYR A 97 -10.80 17.38 9.60
CA TYR A 97 -11.09 18.29 10.72
C TYR A 97 -12.60 18.41 10.97
N SER A 98 -13.38 18.70 9.93
CA SER A 98 -14.82 18.90 10.04
C SER A 98 -15.55 17.63 10.46
N SER A 99 -15.15 16.46 9.95
CA SER A 99 -15.80 15.19 10.30
C SER A 99 -15.51 14.82 11.76
N PHE A 100 -14.28 15.04 12.23
CA PHE A 100 -13.92 14.83 13.63
C PHE A 100 -14.61 15.83 14.57
N PHE A 101 -14.72 17.09 14.15
CA PHE A 101 -15.30 18.15 14.97
C PHE A 101 -16.83 18.04 15.11
N THR A 102 -17.53 17.50 14.10
CA THR A 102 -19.00 17.43 14.09
C THR A 102 -19.59 16.65 15.30
N PRO A 103 -19.12 15.42 15.65
CA PRO A 103 -19.56 14.74 16.86
C PRO A 103 -19.26 15.54 18.14
N MET A 104 -18.10 16.20 18.21
CA MET A 104 -17.72 17.00 19.36
C MET A 104 -18.63 18.22 19.53
N GLU A 105 -18.96 18.91 18.44
CA GLU A 105 -19.95 20.00 18.42
C GLU A 105 -21.32 19.51 18.88
N PHE A 106 -21.77 18.36 18.35
CA PHE A 106 -23.04 17.76 18.74
C PHE A 106 -23.08 17.31 20.21
N GLY A 107 -21.97 16.83 20.76
CA GLY A 107 -21.90 16.37 22.15
C GLY A 107 -21.72 17.51 23.15
N PHE A 108 -20.65 18.28 22.98
CA PHE A 108 -20.11 19.17 24.02
C PHE A 108 -20.60 20.62 23.90
N PHE A 109 -21.01 21.08 22.72
CA PHE A 109 -21.34 22.48 22.47
C PHE A 109 -22.85 22.70 22.31
N ARG A 110 -23.45 23.53 23.17
CA ARG A 110 -24.82 24.06 23.00
C ARG A 110 -24.81 25.45 22.35
N GLY A 111 -24.03 25.56 21.28
CA GLY A 111 -23.69 26.80 20.58
C GLY A 111 -22.18 27.00 20.53
N LEU A 112 -21.66 27.24 19.33
CA LEU A 112 -20.23 27.44 19.11
C LEU A 112 -19.75 28.79 19.67
N PRO A 113 -18.58 28.85 20.34
CA PRO A 113 -17.91 30.11 20.63
C PRO A 113 -17.50 30.81 19.33
N GLU A 114 -17.38 32.13 19.35
CA GLU A 114 -17.23 32.96 18.14
C GLU A 114 -16.04 32.53 17.25
N ASN A 115 -14.90 32.21 17.84
CA ASN A 115 -13.71 31.77 17.10
C ASN A 115 -13.94 30.44 16.35
N LEU A 116 -14.63 29.48 16.97
CA LEU A 116 -14.93 28.19 16.33
C LEU A 116 -16.05 28.33 15.28
N PHE A 117 -16.97 29.26 15.49
CA PHE A 117 -18.02 29.59 14.52
C PHE A 117 -17.44 30.21 13.24
N LEU A 118 -16.50 31.16 13.36
CA LEU A 118 -15.79 31.73 12.21
C LEU A 118 -15.01 30.65 11.43
N LEU A 119 -14.38 29.73 12.16
CA LEU A 119 -13.65 28.62 11.57
C LEU A 119 -14.58 27.66 10.82
N ASP A 120 -15.75 27.32 11.36
CA ASP A 120 -16.74 26.48 10.67
C ASP A 120 -17.26 27.15 9.39
N ILE A 121 -17.54 28.45 9.41
CA ILE A 121 -17.94 29.22 8.21
C ILE A 121 -16.84 29.20 7.15
N ALA A 122 -15.58 29.45 7.52
CA ALA A 122 -14.45 29.40 6.58
C ALA A 122 -14.38 28.04 5.86
N GLY A 123 -14.67 26.97 6.61
CA GLY A 123 -14.77 25.63 6.07
C GLY A 123 -15.91 25.38 5.11
N GLN A 124 -17.10 25.86 5.47
CA GLN A 124 -18.27 25.78 4.60
C GLN A 124 -18.02 26.49 3.26
N ILE A 125 -17.38 27.66 3.28
CA ILE A 125 -16.98 28.38 2.07
C ILE A 125 -16.00 27.54 1.23
N ALA A 126 -15.00 26.93 1.86
CA ALA A 126 -14.04 26.08 1.14
C ALA A 126 -14.72 24.90 0.43
N PHE A 127 -15.67 24.20 1.09
CA PHE A 127 -16.43 23.13 0.44
C PHE A 127 -17.39 23.63 -0.64
N LEU A 128 -17.99 24.81 -0.46
CA LEU A 128 -18.84 25.41 -1.49
C LEU A 128 -18.03 25.71 -2.76
N ILE A 129 -16.80 26.22 -2.60
CA ILE A 129 -15.86 26.39 -3.72
C ILE A 129 -15.53 25.03 -4.34
N ASP A 130 -15.33 23.98 -3.54
CA ASP A 130 -15.06 22.63 -4.06
C ASP A 130 -16.21 22.08 -4.92
N ILE A 131 -17.48 22.29 -4.51
CA ILE A 131 -18.66 21.95 -5.32
C ILE A 131 -18.57 22.62 -6.69
N VAL A 132 -18.24 23.91 -6.73
CA VAL A 132 -18.09 24.66 -7.99
C VAL A 132 -16.94 24.09 -8.83
N VAL A 133 -15.79 23.81 -8.21
CA VAL A 133 -14.63 23.20 -8.89
C VAL A 133 -14.99 21.86 -9.51
N LEU A 134 -15.76 21.02 -8.82
CA LEU A 134 -16.19 19.69 -9.30
C LEU A 134 -17.01 19.73 -10.59
N PHE A 135 -17.76 20.81 -10.86
CA PHE A 135 -18.44 21.00 -12.15
C PHE A 135 -17.48 21.21 -13.33
N PHE A 136 -16.22 21.56 -13.07
CA PHE A 136 -15.19 21.79 -14.08
C PHE A 136 -14.16 20.67 -14.18
N VAL A 137 -14.23 19.63 -13.36
CA VAL A 137 -13.23 18.54 -13.36
C VAL A 137 -13.59 17.47 -14.39
N ALA A 138 -12.65 17.19 -15.32
CA ALA A 138 -12.80 16.10 -16.28
C ALA A 138 -12.81 14.73 -15.57
N TYR A 139 -13.62 13.80 -16.08
CA TYR A 139 -13.69 12.43 -15.56
C TYR A 139 -13.29 11.40 -16.61
N ARG A 140 -12.85 10.24 -16.15
CA ARG A 140 -12.59 9.08 -17.01
C ARG A 140 -13.85 8.24 -17.14
N ASP A 141 -14.28 8.00 -18.37
CA ASP A 141 -15.44 7.15 -18.64
C ASP A 141 -15.12 5.67 -18.37
N ALA A 142 -16.08 4.93 -17.81
CA ALA A 142 -15.88 3.55 -17.39
C ALA A 142 -15.84 2.57 -18.57
N HIS A 143 -16.51 2.89 -19.68
CA HIS A 143 -16.58 2.03 -20.86
C HIS A 143 -15.45 2.32 -21.85
N SER A 144 -15.25 3.59 -22.20
CA SER A 144 -14.25 3.99 -23.19
C SER A 144 -12.85 4.18 -22.60
N TYR A 145 -12.71 4.29 -21.27
CA TYR A 145 -11.47 4.66 -20.56
C TYR A 145 -10.85 6.00 -21.02
N CYS A 146 -11.55 6.75 -21.87
CA CYS A 146 -11.15 8.04 -22.37
C CYS A 146 -11.53 9.14 -21.37
N MET A 147 -10.75 10.22 -21.37
CA MET A 147 -11.06 11.42 -20.60
C MET A 147 -12.16 12.22 -21.30
N VAL A 148 -13.26 12.48 -20.60
CA VAL A 148 -14.39 13.26 -21.10
C VAL A 148 -14.28 14.70 -20.62
N TYR A 149 -14.23 15.64 -21.56
CA TYR A 149 -14.09 17.08 -21.30
C TYR A 149 -15.37 17.89 -21.58
N ASP A 150 -16.47 17.24 -21.95
CA ASP A 150 -17.75 17.93 -22.20
C ASP A 150 -18.41 18.36 -20.88
N ARG A 151 -18.56 19.67 -20.69
CA ARG A 151 -19.13 20.29 -19.49
C ARG A 151 -20.55 19.84 -19.20
N LYS A 152 -21.38 19.63 -20.23
CA LYS A 152 -22.78 19.21 -20.03
C LYS A 152 -22.83 17.81 -19.43
N LEU A 153 -21.99 16.90 -19.95
CA LEU A 153 -21.88 15.54 -19.44
C LEU A 153 -21.29 15.52 -18.03
N ILE A 154 -20.27 16.33 -17.75
CA ILE A 154 -19.69 16.47 -16.40
C ILE A 154 -20.76 16.94 -15.40
N ALA A 155 -21.49 18.01 -15.72
CA ALA A 155 -22.51 18.58 -14.84
C ALA A 155 -23.68 17.60 -14.59
N LEU A 156 -24.20 16.95 -15.64
CA LEU A 156 -25.29 15.98 -15.50
C LEU A 156 -24.88 14.78 -14.64
N ARG A 157 -23.66 14.27 -14.85
CA ARG A 157 -23.12 13.16 -14.05
C ARG A 157 -22.97 13.54 -12.58
N TYR A 158 -22.44 14.74 -12.30
CA TYR A 158 -22.27 15.21 -10.92
C TYR A 158 -23.61 15.46 -10.24
N LEU A 159 -24.55 16.10 -10.93
CA LEU A 159 -25.90 16.41 -10.44
C LEU A 159 -26.69 15.16 -10.06
N LYS A 160 -26.57 14.08 -10.85
CA LYS A 160 -27.27 12.81 -10.61
C LYS A 160 -26.68 11.97 -9.47
N SER A 161 -25.40 12.15 -9.14
CA SER A 161 -24.67 11.22 -8.25
C SER A 161 -24.41 11.80 -6.86
N ARG A 162 -23.57 12.83 -6.76
CA ARG A 162 -23.03 13.32 -5.48
C ARG A 162 -23.49 14.72 -5.09
N PHE A 163 -24.02 15.49 -6.03
CA PHE A 163 -24.36 16.89 -5.79
C PHE A 163 -25.28 17.12 -4.59
N LEU A 164 -26.37 16.35 -4.45
CA LEU A 164 -27.30 16.52 -3.33
C LEU A 164 -26.64 16.25 -1.97
N VAL A 165 -25.77 15.24 -1.90
CA VAL A 165 -25.05 14.88 -0.67
C VAL A 165 -24.02 15.95 -0.32
N ASP A 166 -23.23 16.41 -1.29
CA ASP A 166 -22.26 17.49 -1.10
C ASP A 166 -22.96 18.80 -0.70
N LEU A 167 -24.08 19.13 -1.37
CA LEU A 167 -24.85 20.34 -1.11
C LEU A 167 -25.40 20.35 0.32
N LEU A 168 -26.11 19.29 0.72
CA LEU A 168 -26.64 19.14 2.09
C LEU A 168 -25.51 19.11 3.13
N GLY A 169 -24.35 18.53 2.80
CA GLY A 169 -23.16 18.56 3.63
C GLY A 169 -22.58 19.97 3.84
N CYS A 170 -22.82 20.91 2.92
CA CYS A 170 -22.29 22.29 3.00
C CYS A 170 -23.25 23.28 3.66
N PHE A 171 -24.50 22.90 3.94
CA PHE A 171 -25.48 23.81 4.55
C PHE A 171 -25.03 24.29 5.95
N PRO A 172 -25.32 25.55 6.32
CA PRO A 172 -24.93 26.14 7.60
C PRO A 172 -25.87 25.69 8.73
N TRP A 173 -25.85 24.40 9.08
CA TRP A 173 -26.78 23.80 10.03
C TRP A 173 -26.71 24.41 11.44
N ASP A 174 -25.53 24.83 11.90
CA ASP A 174 -25.39 25.50 13.20
C ASP A 174 -26.07 26.89 13.22
N ALA A 175 -25.91 27.67 12.14
CA ALA A 175 -26.60 28.95 12.01
C ALA A 175 -28.13 28.77 12.00
N ILE A 176 -28.62 27.72 11.35
CA ILE A 176 -30.05 27.36 11.35
C ILE A 176 -30.50 26.95 12.76
N TYR A 177 -29.72 26.15 13.49
CA TYR A 177 -30.00 25.77 14.88
C TYR A 177 -30.11 27.00 15.79
N LYS A 178 -29.19 27.96 15.66
CA LYS A 178 -29.22 29.22 16.40
C LYS A 178 -30.44 30.08 16.03
N ALA A 179 -30.75 30.21 14.74
CA ALA A 179 -31.89 30.99 14.24
C ALA A 179 -33.25 30.41 14.64
N CYS A 180 -33.36 29.08 14.73
CA CYS A 180 -34.62 28.41 15.09
C CYS A 180 -34.91 28.37 16.61
N GLY A 181 -34.12 29.09 17.41
CA GLY A 181 -34.29 29.15 18.87
C GLY A 181 -33.72 27.94 19.61
N ARG A 182 -32.66 27.30 19.09
CA ARG A 182 -31.93 26.20 19.75
C ARG A 182 -32.77 24.95 20.06
N LYS A 183 -33.74 24.64 19.20
CA LYS A 183 -34.59 23.44 19.34
C LYS A 183 -33.77 22.15 19.10
N GLU A 184 -33.84 21.20 20.04
CA GLU A 184 -33.13 19.91 19.96
C GLU A 184 -33.39 19.11 18.65
N PRO A 185 -34.61 19.06 18.07
CA PRO A 185 -34.83 18.39 16.79
C PRO A 185 -33.97 18.93 15.63
N VAL A 186 -33.72 20.24 15.61
CA VAL A 186 -32.89 20.89 14.57
C VAL A 186 -31.42 20.53 14.76
N ARG A 187 -31.00 20.21 15.99
CA ARG A 187 -29.63 19.81 16.31
C ARG A 187 -29.23 18.50 15.63
N TYR A 188 -30.17 17.59 15.42
CA TYR A 188 -29.89 16.33 14.70
C TYR A 188 -29.49 16.55 13.24
N LEU A 189 -29.85 17.69 12.64
CA LEU A 189 -29.43 18.02 11.27
C LEU A 189 -27.91 18.24 11.16
N LEU A 190 -27.21 18.54 12.26
CA LEU A 190 -25.75 18.65 12.26
C LEU A 190 -25.07 17.37 11.77
N TRP A 191 -25.66 16.20 12.02
CA TRP A 191 -25.13 14.90 11.56
C TRP A 191 -25.09 14.77 10.04
N ILE A 192 -25.86 15.58 9.29
CA ILE A 192 -25.78 15.63 7.82
C ILE A 192 -24.36 16.04 7.37
N ARG A 193 -23.63 16.82 8.18
CA ARG A 193 -22.22 17.20 7.90
C ARG A 193 -21.27 16.01 7.88
N LEU A 194 -21.65 14.86 8.45
CA LEU A 194 -20.85 13.63 8.32
C LEU A 194 -20.75 13.11 6.89
N SER A 195 -21.61 13.57 5.97
CA SER A 195 -21.43 13.34 4.53
C SER A 195 -20.03 13.76 4.03
N ARG A 196 -19.38 14.73 4.68
CA ARG A 196 -18.00 15.16 4.37
C ARG A 196 -16.97 14.04 4.59
N ALA A 197 -17.25 13.06 5.46
CA ALA A 197 -16.39 11.90 5.68
C ALA A 197 -16.25 11.02 4.43
N LEU A 198 -17.17 11.12 3.45
CA LEU A 198 -17.05 10.45 2.15
C LEU A 198 -15.77 10.87 1.40
N ARG A 199 -15.29 12.10 1.61
CA ARG A 199 -14.01 12.54 1.03
C ARG A 199 -12.82 11.80 1.63
N VAL A 200 -12.90 11.45 2.91
CA VAL A 200 -11.88 10.64 3.60
C VAL A 200 -11.92 9.20 3.10
N THR A 201 -13.10 8.62 2.89
CA THR A 201 -13.22 7.26 2.33
C THR A 201 -12.69 7.18 0.91
N GLU A 202 -12.98 8.17 0.06
CA GLU A 202 -12.43 8.27 -1.30
C GLU A 202 -10.90 8.38 -1.30
N PHE A 203 -10.32 9.08 -0.32
CA PHE A 203 -8.87 9.13 -0.16
C PHE A 203 -8.29 7.74 0.14
N PHE A 204 -8.89 7.00 1.09
CA PHE A 204 -8.44 5.64 1.38
C PHE A 204 -8.61 4.69 0.19
N GLU A 205 -9.68 4.81 -0.60
CA GLU A 205 -9.86 4.03 -1.83
C GLU A 205 -8.77 4.32 -2.87
N LYS A 206 -8.37 5.58 -3.03
CA LYS A 206 -7.23 5.96 -3.90
C LYS A 206 -5.92 5.40 -3.36
N LEU A 207 -5.72 5.44 -2.05
CA LEU A 207 -4.52 4.94 -1.38
C LEU A 207 -4.41 3.41 -1.48
N GLU A 208 -5.54 2.69 -1.43
CA GLU A 208 -5.60 1.23 -1.63
C GLU A 208 -5.26 0.82 -3.07
N LYS A 209 -5.53 1.68 -4.06
CA LYS A 209 -5.21 1.46 -5.48
C LYS A 209 -3.77 1.85 -5.84
N ASP A 210 -3.05 2.53 -4.94
CA ASP A 210 -1.66 2.92 -5.18
C ASP A 210 -0.72 1.71 -5.04
N ILE A 211 -0.13 1.28 -6.16
CA ILE A 211 0.78 0.14 -6.27
C ILE A 211 2.03 0.31 -5.40
N ARG A 212 2.38 1.55 -5.03
CA ARG A 212 3.55 1.84 -4.19
C ARG A 212 3.37 1.44 -2.73
N LEU A 213 2.13 1.20 -2.31
CA LEU A 213 1.78 0.86 -0.94
C LEU A 213 1.35 -0.59 -0.86
N ASN A 214 1.66 -1.25 0.26
CA ASN A 214 1.16 -2.59 0.49
C ASN A 214 -0.33 -2.52 0.79
N TYR A 215 -1.15 -3.10 -0.10
CA TYR A 215 -2.60 -3.13 0.01
C TYR A 215 -3.09 -3.54 1.42
N LEU A 216 -2.54 -4.61 2.01
CA LEU A 216 -2.98 -5.06 3.34
C LEU A 216 -2.63 -4.07 4.44
N PHE A 217 -1.46 -3.43 4.36
CA PHE A 217 -1.06 -2.41 5.31
C PHE A 217 -2.00 -1.19 5.24
N THR A 218 -2.28 -0.71 4.03
CA THR A 218 -3.23 0.39 3.80
C THR A 218 -4.61 0.07 4.37
N ARG A 219 -5.08 -1.17 4.18
CA ARG A 219 -6.35 -1.65 4.73
C ARG A 219 -6.36 -1.63 6.27
N ILE A 220 -5.30 -2.10 6.93
CA ILE A 220 -5.22 -2.05 8.41
C ILE A 220 -5.22 -0.62 8.93
N VAL A 221 -4.44 0.28 8.32
CA VAL A 221 -4.42 1.70 8.70
C VAL A 221 -5.82 2.33 8.56
N LYS A 222 -6.54 2.01 7.49
CA LYS A 222 -7.94 2.45 7.31
C LYS A 222 -8.84 1.93 8.43
N LEU A 223 -8.74 0.65 8.81
CA LEU A 223 -9.57 0.08 9.86
C LEU A 223 -9.27 0.67 11.24
N LEU A 224 -7.99 0.91 11.55
CA LEU A 224 -7.60 1.62 12.78
C LEU A 224 -8.13 3.07 12.80
N ALA A 225 -8.12 3.76 11.65
CA ALA A 225 -8.69 5.10 11.56
C ALA A 225 -10.22 5.11 11.76
N VAL A 226 -10.92 4.10 11.23
CA VAL A 226 -12.37 3.91 11.44
C VAL A 226 -12.66 3.63 12.90
N GLU A 227 -11.88 2.74 13.53
CA GLU A 227 -12.00 2.40 14.95
C GLU A 227 -11.92 3.67 15.83
N VAL A 228 -10.82 4.41 15.72
CA VAL A 228 -10.60 5.64 16.49
C VAL A 228 -11.73 6.66 16.27
N TYR A 229 -12.24 6.76 15.03
CA TYR A 229 -13.35 7.65 14.71
C TYR A 229 -14.67 7.21 15.36
N CYS A 230 -14.96 5.91 15.37
CA CYS A 230 -16.13 5.33 16.05
C CYS A 230 -16.04 5.56 17.57
N THR A 231 -14.89 5.31 18.20
CA THR A 231 -14.67 5.54 19.63
C THR A 231 -14.84 7.01 20.01
N HIS A 232 -14.28 7.93 19.22
CA HIS A 232 -14.45 9.37 19.41
C HIS A 232 -15.92 9.78 19.30
N THR A 233 -16.62 9.27 18.30
CA THR A 233 -18.06 9.55 18.10
C THR A 233 -18.88 9.01 19.28
N ALA A 234 -18.57 7.79 19.76
CA ALA A 234 -19.21 7.20 20.92
C ALA A 234 -18.96 8.02 22.20
N ALA A 235 -17.73 8.48 22.43
CA ALA A 235 -17.39 9.38 23.54
C ALA A 235 -18.24 10.66 23.52
N CYS A 236 -18.42 11.26 22.34
CA CYS A 236 -19.27 12.44 22.19
C CYS A 236 -20.75 12.15 22.45
N ILE A 237 -21.24 10.97 22.04
CA ILE A 237 -22.62 10.54 22.30
C ILE A 237 -22.83 10.22 23.79
N PHE A 238 -21.86 9.59 24.46
CA PHE A 238 -21.90 9.36 25.91
C PHE A 238 -22.08 10.67 26.67
N TYR A 239 -21.25 11.67 26.35
CA TYR A 239 -21.39 13.00 26.96
C TYR A 239 -22.73 13.65 26.62
N TYR A 240 -23.18 13.56 25.36
CA TYR A 240 -24.49 14.05 24.94
C TYR A 240 -25.62 13.45 25.79
N LEU A 241 -25.65 12.12 25.95
CA LEU A 241 -26.67 11.41 26.72
C LEU A 241 -26.72 11.91 28.17
N ALA A 242 -25.57 12.08 28.83
CA ALA A 242 -25.52 12.64 30.18
C ALA A 242 -26.09 14.07 30.24
N THR A 243 -25.87 14.88 29.20
CA THR A 243 -26.40 16.26 29.18
C THR A 243 -27.90 16.36 28.88
N THR A 244 -28.57 15.27 28.47
CA THR A 244 -30.03 15.28 28.20
C THR A 244 -30.87 15.32 29.48
N LEU A 245 -30.31 14.92 30.62
CA LEU A 245 -30.98 14.98 31.92
C LEU A 245 -30.94 16.40 32.51
N PRO A 246 -31.97 16.80 33.27
CA PRO A 246 -31.99 18.13 33.88
C PRO A 246 -30.92 18.28 34.98
N PRO A 247 -30.52 19.53 35.33
CA PRO A 247 -29.44 19.78 36.29
C PRO A 247 -29.59 19.12 37.67
N TRP A 248 -30.82 18.95 38.14
CA TRP A 248 -31.10 18.33 39.44
C TRP A 248 -30.97 16.78 39.43
N GLU A 249 -30.85 16.17 38.26
CA GLU A 249 -30.69 14.70 38.08
C GLU A 249 -29.29 14.33 37.54
N GLU A 250 -28.33 15.25 37.54
CA GLU A 250 -26.97 15.01 37.01
C GLU A 250 -26.29 13.79 37.66
N GLY A 251 -26.53 13.55 38.95
CA GLY A 251 -25.98 12.40 39.68
C GLY A 251 -26.47 11.03 39.19
N TYR A 252 -27.53 10.96 38.38
CA TYR A 252 -28.06 9.72 37.77
C TYR A 252 -27.52 9.49 36.35
N THR A 253 -26.29 9.90 36.08
CA THR A 253 -25.58 9.70 34.81
C THR A 253 -24.25 9.02 35.03
N TRP A 254 -23.70 8.38 34.00
CA TRP A 254 -22.39 7.73 34.05
C TRP A 254 -21.25 8.65 34.55
N ILE A 255 -21.33 9.96 34.23
CA ILE A 255 -20.33 10.95 34.62
C ILE A 255 -20.67 11.61 35.96
N GLY A 256 -21.93 11.93 36.22
CA GLY A 256 -22.32 12.62 37.45
C GLY A 256 -22.29 11.75 38.69
N SER A 257 -22.40 10.42 38.55
CA SER A 257 -22.20 9.46 39.65
C SER A 257 -20.73 9.22 39.98
N LEU A 258 -19.79 9.73 39.17
CA LEU A 258 -18.37 9.42 39.26
C LEU A 258 -17.69 10.17 40.42
N LYS A 259 -16.90 9.43 41.19
CA LYS A 259 -15.98 9.95 42.22
C LYS A 259 -14.60 9.35 41.99
N MET A 260 -13.62 10.21 41.66
CA MET A 260 -12.22 9.81 41.47
C MET A 260 -11.37 10.47 42.56
N GLY A 261 -11.04 9.72 43.61
CA GLY A 261 -10.38 10.27 44.80
C GLY A 261 -11.24 11.36 45.44
N ASP A 262 -10.64 12.53 45.69
CA ASP A 262 -11.33 13.69 46.28
C ASP A 262 -12.17 14.49 45.26
N TYR A 263 -12.07 14.17 43.96
CA TYR A 263 -12.82 14.88 42.92
C TYR A 263 -14.19 14.21 42.67
N SER A 264 -15.25 15.00 42.85
CA SER A 264 -16.62 14.61 42.50
C SER A 264 -17.07 15.27 41.21
N TYR A 265 -17.65 14.49 40.31
CA TYR A 265 -18.20 14.96 39.03
C TYR A 265 -19.70 15.28 39.11
N ALA A 266 -20.25 15.46 40.32
CA ALA A 266 -21.69 15.72 40.52
C ALA A 266 -22.21 16.93 39.73
N HIS A 267 -21.37 17.95 39.53
CA HIS A 267 -21.65 19.13 38.68
C HIS A 267 -20.72 19.16 37.47
N PHE A 268 -20.74 18.09 36.67
CA PHE A 268 -19.81 17.91 35.56
C PHE A 268 -19.88 19.01 34.49
N ARG A 269 -20.97 19.80 34.43
CA ARG A 269 -21.15 20.89 33.46
C ARG A 269 -20.21 22.08 33.70
N ASP A 270 -19.80 22.30 34.94
CA ASP A 270 -18.92 23.40 35.36
C ASP A 270 -17.43 23.05 35.22
N ILE A 271 -17.12 21.76 35.03
CA ILE A 271 -15.77 21.27 34.83
C ILE A 271 -15.24 21.71 33.46
N ASP A 272 -13.91 21.88 33.32
CA ASP A 272 -13.29 22.18 32.04
C ASP A 272 -13.70 21.18 30.93
N LEU A 273 -13.82 21.69 29.70
CA LEU A 273 -14.22 20.91 28.53
C LEU A 273 -13.21 19.79 28.22
N TRP A 274 -11.92 20.05 28.42
CA TRP A 274 -10.89 19.04 28.22
C TRP A 274 -11.04 17.86 29.17
N THR A 275 -11.25 18.12 30.46
CA THR A 275 -11.47 17.04 31.44
C THR A 275 -12.69 16.21 31.09
N ARG A 276 -13.82 16.86 30.75
CA ARG A 276 -15.03 16.15 30.32
C ARG A 276 -14.79 15.29 29.07
N TYR A 277 -14.08 15.82 28.08
CA TYR A 277 -13.77 15.10 26.86
C TYR A 277 -12.86 13.90 27.11
N ILE A 278 -11.78 14.08 27.87
CA ILE A 278 -10.85 13.00 28.22
C ILE A 278 -11.55 11.91 29.02
N THR A 279 -12.39 12.25 30.01
CA THR A 279 -13.15 11.25 30.78
C THR A 279 -14.14 10.48 29.90
N SER A 280 -14.80 11.16 28.96
CA SER A 280 -15.73 10.52 28.01
C SER A 280 -14.99 9.58 27.04
N LEU A 281 -13.83 10.02 26.54
CA LEU A 281 -12.99 9.24 25.64
C LEU A 281 -12.39 8.03 26.35
N TYR A 282 -11.94 8.21 27.60
CA TYR A 282 -11.47 7.14 28.46
C TYR A 282 -12.54 6.05 28.62
N PHE A 283 -13.78 6.43 28.96
CA PHE A 283 -14.88 5.48 29.06
C PHE A 283 -15.12 4.74 27.73
N ALA A 284 -15.19 5.46 26.61
CA ALA A 284 -15.38 4.86 25.29
C ALA A 284 -14.24 3.89 24.89
N ILE A 285 -12.98 4.23 25.19
CA ILE A 285 -11.81 3.37 24.92
C ILE A 285 -11.81 2.14 25.81
N VAL A 286 -12.09 2.27 27.11
CA VAL A 286 -12.12 1.11 28.04
C VAL A 286 -13.23 0.13 27.64
N THR A 287 -14.38 0.65 27.18
CA THR A 287 -15.48 -0.17 26.67
C THR A 287 -15.16 -0.80 25.32
N MET A 288 -14.54 -0.06 24.39
CA MET A 288 -14.06 -0.57 23.08
C MET A 288 -12.99 -1.66 23.25
N ALA A 289 -12.02 -1.43 24.12
CA ALA A 289 -10.99 -2.41 24.43
C ALA A 289 -11.54 -3.63 25.21
N THR A 290 -12.84 -3.66 25.55
CA THR A 290 -13.50 -4.70 26.33
C THR A 290 -12.87 -4.96 27.70
N VAL A 291 -12.15 -3.97 28.26
CA VAL A 291 -11.46 -4.08 29.55
C VAL A 291 -12.45 -3.94 30.70
N GLY A 292 -13.29 -2.89 30.65
CA GLY A 292 -14.42 -2.70 31.55
C GLY A 292 -14.07 -2.71 33.05
N TYR A 293 -13.20 -1.80 33.52
CA TYR A 293 -12.81 -1.71 34.94
C TYR A 293 -13.98 -1.57 35.94
N GLY A 294 -15.14 -1.10 35.50
CA GLY A 294 -16.36 -0.97 36.31
C GLY A 294 -16.49 0.35 37.09
N GLU A 295 -15.42 1.16 37.12
CA GLU A 295 -15.41 2.48 37.77
C GLU A 295 -16.35 3.50 37.10
N ILE A 296 -16.47 3.44 35.77
CA ILE A 296 -17.44 4.19 34.99
C ILE A 296 -18.39 3.17 34.37
N HIS A 297 -19.69 3.35 34.59
CA HIS A 297 -20.73 2.49 34.05
C HIS A 297 -22.00 3.31 33.76
N ALA A 298 -22.83 2.81 32.86
CA ALA A 298 -24.14 3.40 32.59
C ALA A 298 -25.05 3.28 33.82
N VAL A 299 -25.67 4.39 34.22
CA VAL A 299 -26.57 4.45 35.37
C VAL A 299 -28.03 4.50 34.91
N ASN A 300 -28.29 5.24 33.83
CA ASN A 300 -29.63 5.42 33.27
C ASN A 300 -29.95 4.36 32.20
N THR A 301 -31.21 3.92 32.10
CA THR A 301 -31.69 3.02 31.05
C THR A 301 -31.31 3.48 29.63
N LYS A 302 -31.34 4.79 29.36
CA LYS A 302 -30.91 5.34 28.05
C LYS A 302 -29.42 5.08 27.76
N GLU A 303 -28.58 5.26 28.78
CA GLU A 303 -27.15 4.99 28.69
C GLU A 303 -26.89 3.49 28.55
N MET A 304 -27.62 2.65 29.31
CA MET A 304 -27.50 1.20 29.24
C MET A 304 -27.81 0.67 27.83
N ILE A 305 -28.90 1.14 27.21
CA ILE A 305 -29.25 0.76 25.82
C ILE A 305 -28.14 1.17 24.86
N PHE A 306 -27.59 2.37 25.01
CA PHE A 306 -26.50 2.83 24.15
C PHE A 306 -25.22 2.01 24.34
N VAL A 307 -24.83 1.69 25.58
CA VAL A 307 -23.69 0.80 25.87
C VAL A 307 -23.89 -0.58 25.24
N MET A 308 -25.10 -1.16 25.33
CA MET A 308 -25.41 -2.46 24.71
C MET A 308 -25.21 -2.43 23.20
N ILE A 309 -25.69 -1.38 22.52
CA ILE A 309 -25.52 -1.21 21.07
C ILE A 309 -24.05 -0.98 20.73
N TYR A 310 -23.37 -0.11 21.47
CA TYR A 310 -21.97 0.23 21.24
C TYR A 310 -21.05 -0.99 21.39
N VAL A 311 -21.15 -1.74 22.49
CA VAL A 311 -20.35 -2.96 22.71
C VAL A 311 -20.63 -4.02 21.65
N SER A 312 -21.89 -4.18 21.23
CA SER A 312 -22.23 -5.15 20.18
C SER A 312 -21.62 -4.78 18.83
N PHE A 313 -21.68 -3.50 18.46
CA PHE A 313 -21.07 -2.97 17.24
C PHE A 313 -19.54 -3.11 17.27
N ASP A 314 -18.95 -2.73 18.41
CA ASP A 314 -17.52 -2.74 18.64
C ASP A 314 -16.93 -4.15 18.57
N MET A 315 -17.60 -5.14 19.18
CA MET A 315 -17.18 -6.54 19.11
C MET A 315 -17.12 -7.06 17.66
N ILE A 316 -18.07 -6.66 16.80
CA ILE A 316 -18.07 -7.02 15.37
C ILE A 316 -16.89 -6.34 14.64
N LEU A 317 -16.68 -5.05 14.90
CA LEU A 317 -15.62 -4.26 14.28
C LEU A 317 -14.22 -4.75 14.70
N GLY A 318 -14.02 -5.02 15.99
CA GLY A 318 -12.81 -5.60 16.57
C GLY A 318 -12.49 -6.99 16.01
N ALA A 319 -13.50 -7.87 15.89
CA ALA A 319 -13.32 -9.18 15.26
C ALA A 319 -12.90 -9.05 13.78
N TYR A 320 -13.49 -8.11 13.05
CA TYR A 320 -13.10 -7.84 11.67
C TYR A 320 -11.68 -7.28 11.56
N LEU A 321 -11.27 -6.40 12.47
CA LEU A 321 -9.91 -5.85 12.54
C LEU A 321 -8.88 -6.96 12.83
N LEU A 322 -9.13 -7.78 13.85
CA LEU A 322 -8.29 -8.93 14.19
C LEU A 322 -8.15 -9.91 13.02
N GLY A 323 -9.25 -10.20 12.30
CA GLY A 323 -9.22 -11.04 11.10
C GLY A 323 -8.34 -10.48 9.98
N ASN A 324 -8.38 -9.17 9.74
CA ASN A 324 -7.52 -8.52 8.75
C ASN A 324 -6.06 -8.46 9.18
N MET A 325 -5.77 -8.28 10.47
CA MET A 325 -4.42 -8.36 11.01
C MET A 325 -3.85 -9.77 10.89
N ALA A 326 -4.64 -10.80 11.24
CA ALA A 326 -4.27 -12.19 11.06
C ALA A 326 -3.99 -12.52 9.58
N ALA A 327 -4.81 -12.02 8.64
CA ALA A 327 -4.57 -12.19 7.21
C ALA A 327 -3.25 -11.55 6.73
N LEU A 328 -2.82 -10.44 7.33
CA LEU A 328 -1.51 -9.85 7.02
C LEU A 328 -0.36 -10.74 7.52
N ILE A 329 -0.49 -11.30 8.72
CA ILE A 329 0.51 -12.21 9.29
C ILE A 329 0.58 -13.50 8.46
N VAL A 330 -0.57 -14.08 8.11
CA VAL A 330 -0.69 -15.33 7.34
C VAL A 330 -0.33 -15.16 5.87
N LYS A 331 -0.40 -13.95 5.28
CA LYS A 331 0.00 -13.72 3.88
C LYS A 331 1.44 -14.19 3.59
N GLY A 332 2.20 -14.43 4.64
CA GLY A 332 3.36 -15.29 4.62
C GLY A 332 4.53 -14.62 3.95
N SER A 333 5.66 -14.65 4.66
CA SER A 333 6.86 -14.06 4.10
C SER A 333 7.33 -14.88 2.89
N LYS A 334 8.10 -14.28 1.98
CA LYS A 334 8.83 -15.04 0.96
C LYS A 334 9.68 -16.14 1.60
N THR A 335 10.19 -15.87 2.80
CA THR A 335 10.96 -16.80 3.64
C THR A 335 10.13 -18.02 4.04
N GLU A 336 8.87 -17.84 4.44
CA GLU A 336 7.98 -18.95 4.83
C GLU A 336 7.75 -19.90 3.66
N LYS A 337 7.35 -19.37 2.49
CA LYS A 337 7.17 -20.18 1.28
C LYS A 337 8.44 -20.94 0.88
N PHE A 338 9.61 -20.33 1.05
CA PHE A 338 10.89 -20.99 0.82
C PHE A 338 11.15 -22.12 1.81
N ARG A 339 10.89 -21.89 3.11
CA ARG A 339 11.04 -22.89 4.16
C ARG A 339 10.12 -24.08 3.94
N ASP A 340 8.86 -23.85 3.55
CA ASP A 340 7.91 -24.92 3.24
C ASP A 340 8.36 -25.76 2.05
N LYS A 341 8.74 -25.10 0.94
CA LYS A 341 9.28 -25.79 -0.25
C LYS A 341 10.54 -26.60 0.07
N MET A 342 11.44 -26.04 0.89
CA MET A 342 12.66 -26.73 1.34
C MET A 342 12.34 -27.94 2.21
N ALA A 343 11.37 -27.83 3.13
CA ALA A 343 10.93 -28.92 3.98
C ALA A 343 10.34 -30.08 3.16
N ASP A 344 9.49 -29.78 2.17
CA ASP A 344 8.92 -30.77 1.26
C ASP A 344 10.00 -31.50 0.44
N LEU A 345 10.99 -30.76 -0.05
CA LEU A 345 12.14 -31.35 -0.76
C LEU A 345 12.95 -32.26 0.16
N ILE A 346 13.25 -31.85 1.39
CA ILE A 346 13.95 -32.69 2.37
C ILE A 346 13.18 -33.99 2.60
N LYS A 347 11.85 -33.90 2.76
CA LYS A 347 10.99 -35.08 2.92
C LYS A 347 11.04 -36.01 1.70
N TYR A 348 11.03 -35.46 0.49
CA TYR A 348 11.16 -36.23 -0.76
C TYR A 348 12.52 -36.93 -0.87
N MET A 349 13.60 -36.21 -0.60
CA MET A 349 14.97 -36.75 -0.66
C MET A 349 15.18 -37.88 0.35
N ASN A 350 14.66 -37.71 1.58
CA ASN A 350 14.73 -38.73 2.63
C ASN A 350 13.90 -39.98 2.27
N ARG A 351 12.68 -39.80 1.76
CA ARG A 351 11.80 -40.91 1.35
C ARG A 351 12.45 -41.77 0.25
N ASN A 352 13.14 -41.13 -0.69
CA ASN A 352 13.79 -41.80 -1.81
C ASN A 352 15.25 -42.19 -1.51
N LYS A 353 15.74 -41.97 -0.28
CA LYS A 353 17.11 -42.28 0.15
C LYS A 353 18.18 -41.71 -0.80
N LEU A 354 18.01 -40.47 -1.25
CA LEU A 354 19.00 -39.82 -2.12
C LEU A 354 20.33 -39.67 -1.38
N GLY A 355 21.44 -39.92 -2.07
CA GLY A 355 22.77 -39.75 -1.51
C GLY A 355 23.04 -38.31 -1.04
N LYS A 356 23.97 -38.15 -0.08
CA LYS A 356 24.31 -36.84 0.51
C LYS A 356 24.75 -35.80 -0.52
N ARG A 357 25.42 -36.22 -1.60
CA ARG A 357 25.91 -35.33 -2.65
C ARG A 357 24.78 -34.69 -3.46
N ILE A 358 23.89 -35.51 -4.03
CA ILE A 358 22.72 -35.04 -4.80
C ILE A 358 21.80 -34.22 -3.90
N SER A 359 21.60 -34.65 -2.66
CA SER A 359 20.79 -33.89 -1.70
C SER A 359 21.34 -32.51 -1.39
N LYS A 360 22.68 -32.36 -1.38
CA LYS A 360 23.34 -31.07 -1.21
C LYS A 360 23.17 -30.20 -2.46
N GLU A 361 23.40 -30.77 -3.65
CA GLU A 361 23.21 -30.08 -4.94
C GLU A 361 21.79 -29.50 -5.07
N ILE A 362 20.75 -30.27 -4.72
CA ILE A 362 19.35 -29.81 -4.75
C ILE A 362 19.12 -28.65 -3.76
N LYS A 363 19.62 -28.76 -2.52
CA LYS A 363 19.45 -27.71 -1.49
C LYS A 363 20.12 -26.42 -1.90
N ASP A 364 21.36 -26.51 -2.41
CA ASP A 364 22.14 -25.36 -2.85
C ASP A 364 21.48 -24.69 -4.06
N HIS A 365 20.90 -25.46 -4.99
CA HIS A 365 20.19 -24.91 -6.14
C HIS A 365 18.93 -24.15 -5.72
N VAL A 366 18.15 -24.71 -4.81
CA VAL A 366 16.92 -24.07 -4.33
C VAL A 366 17.22 -22.85 -3.46
N ARG A 367 18.32 -22.85 -2.70
CA ARG A 367 18.81 -21.66 -1.99
C ARG A 367 19.21 -20.56 -2.98
N LEU A 368 19.96 -20.91 -4.04
CA LEU A 368 20.29 -19.94 -5.09
C LEU A 368 19.03 -19.41 -5.79
N GLN A 369 18.02 -20.23 -6.06
CA GLN A 369 16.74 -19.75 -6.61
C GLN A 369 16.02 -18.76 -5.69
N TYR A 370 16.22 -18.87 -4.38
CA TYR A 370 15.65 -17.93 -3.40
C TYR A 370 16.45 -16.63 -3.30
N GLU A 371 17.78 -16.71 -3.32
CA GLU A 371 18.70 -15.57 -3.21
C GLU A 371 18.80 -14.78 -4.52
N SER A 372 18.88 -15.48 -5.65
CA SER A 372 18.68 -14.87 -6.96
C SER A 372 17.21 -14.49 -7.10
N ARG A 373 16.89 -13.32 -7.66
CA ARG A 373 15.52 -12.82 -7.82
C ARG A 373 14.75 -13.61 -8.90
N TYR A 374 14.70 -14.93 -8.82
CA TYR A 374 14.23 -15.89 -9.83
C TYR A 374 12.70 -15.86 -10.10
N ASN A 375 12.06 -14.71 -9.91
CA ASN A 375 10.64 -14.52 -10.20
C ASN A 375 10.39 -13.64 -11.44
N GLU A 376 11.40 -13.35 -12.26
CA GLU A 376 11.22 -12.49 -13.44
C GLU A 376 10.41 -13.18 -14.55
N SER A 377 10.57 -14.49 -14.76
CA SER A 377 9.90 -15.19 -15.87
C SER A 377 8.38 -15.31 -15.70
N SER A 378 7.87 -15.52 -14.48
CA SER A 378 6.42 -15.55 -14.19
C SER A 378 5.80 -14.16 -14.25
N VAL A 379 6.51 -13.13 -13.76
CA VAL A 379 6.05 -11.73 -13.82
C VAL A 379 5.92 -11.22 -15.26
N LEU A 380 6.74 -11.72 -16.18
CA LEU A 380 6.70 -11.34 -17.60
C LEU A 380 5.56 -12.01 -18.39
N GLN A 381 4.87 -13.01 -17.82
CA GLN A 381 3.76 -13.72 -18.51
C GLN A 381 2.49 -12.86 -18.57
N ASP A 382 2.21 -12.09 -17.51
CA ASP A 382 1.04 -11.20 -17.42
C ASP A 382 1.16 -9.95 -18.32
N ILE A 383 2.37 -9.70 -18.84
CA ILE A 383 2.68 -8.57 -19.70
C ILE A 383 2.43 -8.95 -21.17
N PRO A 384 1.84 -8.05 -21.99
CA PRO A 384 1.66 -8.28 -23.42
C PRO A 384 2.95 -8.69 -24.14
N ALA A 385 2.82 -9.61 -25.10
CA ALA A 385 3.95 -10.17 -25.85
C ALA A 385 4.83 -9.10 -26.52
N SER A 386 4.23 -7.98 -26.95
CA SER A 386 4.94 -6.85 -27.55
C SER A 386 5.89 -6.15 -26.57
N ILE A 387 5.53 -6.01 -25.29
CA ILE A 387 6.36 -5.40 -24.26
C ILE A 387 7.43 -6.41 -23.81
N ARG A 388 7.06 -7.69 -23.67
CA ARG A 388 8.02 -8.77 -23.37
C ARG A 388 9.13 -8.84 -24.41
N ALA A 389 8.78 -8.77 -25.70
CA ALA A 389 9.75 -8.74 -26.79
C ALA A 389 10.70 -7.54 -26.68
N LYS A 390 10.19 -6.35 -26.34
CA LYS A 390 11.03 -5.16 -26.12
C LYS A 390 12.00 -5.34 -24.95
N ILE A 391 11.56 -5.95 -23.85
CA ILE A 391 12.40 -6.25 -22.68
C ILE A 391 13.51 -7.23 -23.07
N SER A 392 13.15 -8.36 -23.71
CA SER A 392 14.12 -9.38 -24.13
C SER A 392 15.15 -8.83 -25.13
N GLN A 393 14.71 -8.02 -26.10
CA GLN A 393 15.61 -7.32 -27.01
C GLN A 393 16.60 -6.43 -26.24
N LYS A 394 16.11 -5.60 -25.30
CA LYS A 394 16.98 -4.69 -24.56
C LYS A 394 18.01 -5.42 -23.68
N LEU A 395 17.61 -6.54 -23.08
CA LEU A 395 18.46 -7.32 -22.18
C LEU A 395 19.50 -8.17 -22.93
N TYR A 396 19.08 -8.92 -23.96
CA TYR A 396 19.93 -9.96 -24.55
C TYR A 396 20.63 -9.57 -25.85
N GLU A 397 20.15 -8.57 -26.57
CA GLU A 397 20.76 -8.15 -27.84
C GLU A 397 22.26 -7.82 -27.73
N PRO A 398 22.76 -7.11 -26.69
CA PRO A 398 24.20 -6.82 -26.56
C PRO A 398 25.06 -8.09 -26.45
N TYR A 399 24.55 -9.13 -25.80
CA TYR A 399 25.25 -10.40 -25.62
C TYR A 399 25.31 -11.21 -26.90
N ILE A 400 24.20 -11.26 -27.65
CA ILE A 400 24.12 -12.00 -28.92
C ILE A 400 24.98 -11.32 -29.99
N ARG A 401 24.99 -9.97 -30.04
CA ARG A 401 25.82 -9.22 -30.99
C ARG A 401 27.33 -9.41 -30.75
N GLY A 402 27.74 -9.61 -29.50
CA GLY A 402 29.14 -9.84 -29.15
C GLY A 402 29.70 -11.18 -29.66
N VAL A 403 28.82 -12.11 -30.05
CA VAL A 403 29.21 -13.44 -30.49
C VAL A 403 29.73 -13.43 -31.94
N PRO A 404 30.92 -14.02 -32.21
CA PRO A 404 31.48 -14.09 -33.56
C PRO A 404 30.57 -14.74 -34.62
N LEU A 405 29.73 -15.72 -34.23
CA LEU A 405 28.81 -16.42 -35.12
C LEU A 405 27.80 -15.48 -35.81
N PHE A 406 27.40 -14.38 -35.16
CA PHE A 406 26.40 -13.45 -35.67
C PHE A 406 27.01 -12.17 -36.28
N ARG A 407 28.33 -12.16 -36.54
CA ARG A 407 28.99 -11.03 -37.23
C ARG A 407 28.47 -10.93 -38.66
N GLY A 408 27.97 -9.74 -39.02
CA GLY A 408 27.40 -9.47 -40.36
C GLY A 408 25.90 -9.78 -40.48
N CYS A 409 25.25 -10.33 -39.46
CA CYS A 409 23.81 -10.51 -39.45
C CYS A 409 23.07 -9.18 -39.33
N SER A 410 21.85 -9.10 -39.90
CA SER A 410 21.00 -7.93 -39.75
C SER A 410 20.58 -7.74 -38.29
N HIS A 411 20.39 -6.49 -37.88
CA HIS A 411 19.96 -6.15 -36.52
C HIS A 411 18.56 -6.73 -36.20
N GLU A 412 17.69 -6.83 -37.21
CA GLU A 412 16.36 -7.42 -37.05
C GLU A 412 16.43 -8.93 -36.77
N PHE A 413 17.33 -9.65 -37.43
CA PHE A 413 17.56 -11.07 -37.17
C PHE A 413 18.03 -11.31 -35.73
N ILE A 414 18.96 -10.50 -35.23
CA ILE A 414 19.45 -10.58 -33.84
C ILE A 414 18.32 -10.31 -32.84
N LYS A 415 17.45 -9.33 -33.13
CA LYS A 415 16.28 -9.05 -32.29
C LYS A 415 15.31 -10.22 -32.21
N GLN A 416 15.06 -10.92 -33.31
CA GLN A 416 14.20 -12.11 -33.32
C GLN A 416 14.79 -13.25 -32.48
N ILE A 417 16.12 -13.43 -32.51
CA ILE A 417 16.80 -14.38 -31.63
C ILE A 417 16.65 -13.96 -30.17
N ALA A 418 16.88 -12.68 -29.85
CA ALA A 418 16.79 -12.16 -28.48
C ALA A 418 15.42 -12.41 -27.82
N ILE A 419 14.32 -12.39 -28.59
CA ILE A 419 12.97 -12.68 -28.08
C ILE A 419 12.82 -14.15 -27.66
N LYS A 420 13.55 -15.08 -28.30
CA LYS A 420 13.46 -16.52 -28.03
C LYS A 420 14.49 -17.04 -27.02
N VAL A 421 15.32 -16.16 -26.44
CA VAL A 421 16.28 -16.55 -25.41
C VAL A 421 15.55 -16.86 -24.10
N HIS A 422 15.95 -17.96 -23.47
CA HIS A 422 15.52 -18.36 -22.12
C HIS A 422 16.71 -18.28 -21.17
N GLU A 423 16.49 -17.81 -19.94
CA GLU A 423 17.52 -17.73 -18.91
C GLU A 423 17.60 -19.02 -18.10
N GLU A 424 18.82 -19.50 -17.89
CA GLU A 424 19.13 -20.61 -16.99
C GLU A 424 20.30 -20.23 -16.07
N PHE A 425 20.24 -20.67 -14.81
CA PHE A 425 21.25 -20.40 -13.79
C PHE A 425 21.89 -21.72 -13.33
N PHE A 426 23.23 -21.74 -13.29
CA PHE A 426 24.02 -22.91 -12.88
C PHE A 426 24.86 -22.59 -11.63
N LEU A 427 24.97 -23.57 -10.74
CA LEU A 427 25.82 -23.48 -9.55
C LEU A 427 27.32 -23.60 -9.92
N PRO A 428 28.22 -23.00 -9.13
CA PRO A 428 29.64 -23.33 -9.21
C PRO A 428 29.87 -24.84 -8.99
N GLY A 429 30.60 -25.48 -9.91
CA GLY A 429 30.89 -26.91 -9.86
C GLY A 429 29.88 -27.80 -10.58
N GLU A 430 28.76 -27.25 -11.04
CA GLU A 430 27.75 -27.99 -11.80
C GLU A 430 28.22 -28.28 -13.23
N VAL A 431 27.84 -29.45 -13.74
CA VAL A 431 28.20 -29.87 -15.10
C VAL A 431 27.09 -29.42 -16.06
N ILE A 432 27.39 -28.53 -17.01
CA ILE A 432 26.38 -27.92 -17.90
C ILE A 432 26.04 -28.84 -19.08
N MET A 433 27.06 -29.43 -19.72
CA MET A 433 26.89 -30.42 -20.78
C MET A 433 27.92 -31.53 -20.60
N GLU A 434 27.69 -32.69 -21.24
CA GLU A 434 28.54 -33.87 -21.16
C GLU A 434 29.15 -34.33 -22.51
N GLN A 435 30.34 -34.95 -22.49
CA GLN A 435 30.97 -35.45 -23.70
C GLN A 435 30.19 -36.65 -24.20
N GLY A 436 29.71 -36.56 -25.44
CA GLY A 436 28.85 -37.55 -26.06
C GLY A 436 27.36 -37.29 -25.90
N SER A 437 26.93 -36.24 -25.18
CA SER A 437 25.51 -35.84 -25.18
C SER A 437 25.13 -35.14 -26.49
N MET A 438 23.91 -35.38 -26.98
CA MET A 438 23.37 -34.64 -28.13
C MET A 438 23.20 -33.16 -27.77
N ALA A 439 23.65 -32.27 -28.65
CA ALA A 439 23.60 -30.83 -28.46
C ALA A 439 22.38 -30.23 -29.19
N ASP A 440 21.27 -30.10 -28.48
CA ASP A 440 20.02 -29.55 -29.04
C ASP A 440 19.84 -28.05 -28.75
N GLN A 441 20.76 -27.45 -27.99
CA GLN A 441 20.63 -26.09 -27.46
C GLN A 441 21.92 -25.28 -27.62
N LEU A 442 21.75 -23.95 -27.63
CA LEU A 442 22.82 -22.97 -27.76
C LEU A 442 22.91 -22.12 -26.49
N TYR A 443 24.06 -22.14 -25.81
CA TYR A 443 24.25 -21.37 -24.58
C TYR A 443 25.05 -20.08 -24.81
N PHE A 444 24.52 -18.98 -24.27
CA PHE A 444 25.17 -17.67 -24.24
C PHE A 444 25.60 -17.34 -22.81
N VAL A 445 26.90 -17.12 -22.58
CA VAL A 445 27.39 -16.75 -21.25
C VAL A 445 27.18 -15.26 -21.00
N CYS A 446 26.07 -14.91 -20.34
CA CYS A 446 25.74 -13.54 -19.96
C CYS A 446 26.52 -13.06 -18.73
N HIS A 447 26.60 -13.88 -17.68
CA HIS A 447 27.31 -13.60 -16.43
C HIS A 447 28.00 -14.86 -15.92
N GLY A 448 29.19 -14.71 -15.32
CA GLY A 448 30.00 -15.84 -14.84
C GLY A 448 31.12 -16.27 -15.80
N LYS A 449 31.72 -17.41 -15.49
CA LYS A 449 32.80 -18.05 -16.27
C LYS A 449 32.53 -19.53 -16.37
N VAL A 450 32.80 -20.12 -17.52
CA VAL A 450 32.66 -21.56 -17.76
C VAL A 450 34.03 -22.15 -18.03
N VAL A 451 34.32 -23.33 -17.46
CA VAL A 451 35.61 -24.01 -17.56
C VAL A 451 35.43 -25.38 -18.22
N TRP A 452 36.33 -25.66 -19.17
CA TRP A 452 36.41 -26.95 -19.84
C TRP A 452 37.31 -27.92 -19.06
N PHE A 453 36.89 -29.18 -18.94
CA PHE A 453 37.71 -30.26 -18.39
C PHE A 453 37.80 -31.41 -19.41
N PRO A 454 39.00 -31.75 -19.92
CA PRO A 454 39.18 -32.94 -20.76
C PRO A 454 38.94 -34.22 -19.95
N SER A 455 38.41 -35.25 -20.62
CA SER A 455 38.10 -36.57 -20.06
C SER A 455 39.31 -37.50 -19.92
N LEU A 456 40.49 -37.09 -20.39
CA LEU A 456 41.73 -37.87 -20.32
C LEU A 456 42.80 -37.07 -19.58
N GLU A 457 43.42 -37.71 -18.58
CA GLU A 457 44.70 -37.28 -18.02
C GLU A 457 45.69 -37.04 -19.16
N PHE A 458 46.53 -36.02 -18.98
CA PHE A 458 47.53 -35.49 -19.92
C PHE A 458 47.11 -34.30 -20.80
N HIS A 459 47.82 -33.20 -20.55
CA HIS A 459 47.82 -31.89 -21.20
C HIS A 459 46.82 -30.82 -20.67
N CYS A 460 47.39 -30.05 -19.75
CA CYS A 460 46.88 -28.84 -19.13
C CYS A 460 46.64 -27.73 -20.17
N HIS A 461 45.41 -27.60 -20.67
CA HIS A 461 44.93 -26.33 -21.24
C HIS A 461 43.51 -26.06 -20.76
N THR A 462 43.41 -25.45 -19.58
CA THR A 462 42.16 -24.92 -19.03
C THR A 462 41.67 -23.75 -19.89
N LYS A 463 40.83 -24.00 -20.90
CA LYS A 463 40.19 -22.91 -21.65
C LYS A 463 39.11 -22.27 -20.77
N ARG A 464 39.35 -21.03 -20.34
CA ARG A 464 38.39 -20.20 -19.61
C ARG A 464 37.55 -19.41 -20.60
N TYR A 465 36.24 -19.57 -20.55
CA TYR A 465 35.30 -18.78 -21.33
C TYR A 465 34.70 -17.71 -20.42
N ALA A 466 34.91 -16.45 -20.79
CA ALA A 466 34.36 -15.28 -20.12
C ALA A 466 33.22 -14.67 -20.96
N LYS A 467 32.50 -13.73 -20.34
CA LYS A 467 31.37 -12.93 -20.84
C LYS A 467 31.35 -12.74 -22.37
N GLY A 468 30.23 -13.07 -23.02
CA GLY A 468 29.99 -12.80 -24.44
C GLY A 468 30.50 -13.85 -25.43
N ARG A 469 30.78 -15.09 -24.99
CA ARG A 469 31.10 -16.21 -25.87
C ARG A 469 29.94 -17.18 -26.03
N LEU A 470 29.83 -17.71 -27.25
CA LEU A 470 28.88 -18.75 -27.64
C LEU A 470 29.45 -20.13 -27.30
N LEU A 471 28.66 -20.98 -26.68
CA LEU A 471 28.94 -22.40 -26.56
C LEU A 471 28.13 -23.13 -27.63
N ASN A 472 28.76 -23.43 -28.77
CA ASN A 472 28.21 -24.33 -29.78
C ASN A 472 29.29 -25.33 -30.18
N LEU A 473 29.19 -26.56 -29.67
CA LEU A 473 30.18 -27.61 -29.92
C LEU A 473 29.44 -28.90 -30.29
N GLY A 474 29.00 -28.96 -31.54
CA GLY A 474 28.37 -30.14 -32.16
C GLY A 474 29.31 -31.32 -32.40
N ARG A 475 30.32 -31.54 -31.54
CA ARG A 475 31.07 -32.80 -31.41
C ARG A 475 31.90 -32.72 -30.14
N GLU A 476 31.56 -33.60 -29.21
CA GLU A 476 32.17 -33.79 -27.89
C GLU A 476 31.86 -32.61 -26.93
N ILE A 477 31.63 -32.80 -25.61
CA ILE A 477 32.41 -32.19 -24.49
C ILE A 477 31.63 -32.15 -23.14
N LYS A 478 32.31 -32.42 -21.99
CA LYS A 478 31.87 -32.11 -20.60
C LYS A 478 32.28 -30.69 -20.15
N TRP A 479 31.40 -29.91 -19.51
CA TRP A 479 31.70 -28.56 -18.96
C TRP A 479 31.41 -28.45 -17.48
N LYS A 480 32.29 -27.84 -16.66
CA LYS A 480 32.07 -27.65 -15.21
C LYS A 480 32.45 -26.23 -14.78
N GLN A 481 31.66 -25.57 -13.95
CA GLN A 481 31.92 -24.18 -13.50
C GLN A 481 32.88 -24.13 -12.29
N GLN A 482 33.73 -23.10 -12.15
CA GLN A 482 34.64 -22.95 -10.98
C GLN A 482 34.70 -21.48 -10.50
N GLN A 483 34.74 -21.31 -9.16
CA GLN A 483 34.68 -20.04 -8.42
C GLN A 483 35.78 -19.03 -8.77
N LEU A 484 35.41 -17.74 -8.77
CA LEU A 484 35.77 -16.79 -7.70
C LEU A 484 34.76 -15.63 -7.72
#